data_AF-A0A147KAA0-F1
#
_entry.id   AF-A0A147KAA0-F1
#
_cell.length_a   1.000
_cell.length_b   1.000
_cell.length_c   1.000
_cell.angle_alpha   90.00
_cell.angle_beta   90.00
_cell.angle_gamma   90.00
#
_symmetry.space_group_name_H-M   'P 1'
#
loop_
_entity.id
_entity.type
_entity.pdbx_description
1 polymer ?
#
loop_
_entity_poly.entity_id
_entity_poly.type
_entity_poly.pdbx_seq_one_letter_code
_entity_poly.pdbx_strand_id
1 'polypeptide(L)'
;MKNETELALHVKAIASDILELILNEEKQYDESQMRNSLEYMTRCVRDLVNVYVDTIEDHEEHLKHTVSKAKVSLNILSLPTHSFSRKME
;
A
#
# COMPACT_ATOMS: atom_id res chain seq x y z
N MET A 1 -15.58 3.21 15.73
CA MET A 1 -16.06 4.17 14.70
C MET A 1 -15.09 5.31 14.37
N LYS A 2 -14.74 6.24 15.29
CA LYS A 2 -13.83 7.36 14.93
C LYS A 2 -12.45 6.87 14.48
N ASN A 3 -11.83 5.96 15.22
CA ASN A 3 -10.52 5.39 14.89
C ASN A 3 -10.53 4.59 13.58
N GLU A 4 -11.57 3.77 13.35
CA GLU A 4 -11.70 2.98 12.10
C GLU A 4 -11.84 3.90 10.88
N THR A 5 -12.59 5.00 11.02
CA THR A 5 -12.73 6.00 9.94
C THR A 5 -11.39 6.64 9.64
N GLU A 6 -10.63 7.05 10.66
CA GLU A 6 -9.29 7.61 10.48
C GLU A 6 -8.32 6.62 9.82
N LEU A 7 -8.34 5.35 10.25
CA LEU A 7 -7.52 4.30 9.64
C LEU A 7 -7.92 4.02 8.19
N ALA A 8 -9.21 3.97 7.88
CA ALA A 8 -9.70 3.79 6.51
C ALA A 8 -9.30 4.96 5.60
N LEU A 9 -9.38 6.20 6.10
CA LEU A 9 -8.88 7.39 5.40
C LEU A 9 -7.37 7.33 5.16
N HIS A 10 -6.61 6.79 6.12
CA HIS A 10 -5.17 6.59 5.97
C HIS A 10 -4.83 5.53 4.91
N VAL A 11 -5.57 4.41 4.87
CA VAL A 11 -5.43 3.40 3.80
C VAL A 11 -5.70 4.04 2.44
N LYS A 12 -6.77 4.84 2.32
CA LYS A 12 -7.10 5.58 1.08
C LYS A 12 -5.98 6.52 0.66
N ALA A 13 -5.43 7.30 1.60
CA ALA A 13 -4.34 8.23 1.30
C ALA A 13 -3.12 7.50 0.72
N ILE A 14 -2.66 6.43 1.38
CA ILE A 14 -1.49 5.67 0.91
C ILE A 14 -1.76 5.01 -0.45
N ALA A 15 -2.96 4.47 -0.68
CA ALA A 15 -3.32 3.90 -1.98
C ALA A 15 -3.30 4.96 -3.10
N SER A 16 -3.67 6.21 -2.78
CA SER A 16 -3.61 7.33 -3.73
C SER A 16 -2.16 7.71 -4.03
N ASP A 17 -1.31 7.82 -3.02
CA ASP A 17 0.12 8.09 -3.18
C ASP A 17 0.82 7.03 -4.04
N ILE A 18 0.47 5.74 -3.83
CA ILE A 18 0.99 4.63 -4.64
C ILE A 18 0.55 4.76 -6.09
N LEU A 19 -0.72 5.10 -6.34
CA LEU A 19 -1.22 5.29 -7.70
C LEU A 19 -0.52 6.46 -8.40
N GLU A 20 -0.35 7.60 -7.72
CA GLU A 20 0.38 8.76 -8.26
C GLU A 20 1.83 8.41 -8.60
N LEU A 21 2.50 7.64 -7.74
CA LEU A 21 3.85 7.15 -8.01
C LEU A 21 3.91 6.24 -9.25
N ILE A 22 2.99 5.30 -9.38
CA ILE A 22 2.95 4.35 -10.52
C ILE A 22 2.64 5.07 -11.83
N LEU A 23 1.76 6.08 -11.80
CA LEU A 23 1.39 6.86 -12.98
C LEU A 23 2.44 7.90 -13.38
N ASN A 24 3.47 8.12 -12.56
CA ASN A 24 4.57 8.99 -12.91
C ASN A 24 5.47 8.33 -13.97
N GLU A 25 5.32 8.78 -15.22
CA GLU A 25 6.03 8.25 -16.40
C GLU A 25 7.56 8.39 -16.33
N GLU A 26 8.08 9.27 -15.46
CA GLU A 26 9.53 9.44 -15.27
C GLU A 26 10.16 8.29 -14.46
N LYS A 27 9.34 7.53 -13.74
CA LYS A 27 9.81 6.47 -12.84
C LYS A 27 9.59 5.10 -13.46
N GLN A 28 10.69 4.37 -13.64
CA GLN A 28 10.63 2.97 -14.03
C GLN A 28 10.49 2.08 -12.80
N TYR A 29 9.67 1.04 -12.93
CA TYR A 29 9.48 0.03 -11.90
C TYR A 29 9.76 -1.33 -12.46
N ASP A 30 10.42 -2.18 -11.67
CA ASP A 30 10.59 -3.57 -12.05
C ASP A 30 9.27 -4.37 -11.87
N GLU A 31 9.23 -5.57 -12.46
CA GLU A 31 8.07 -6.45 -12.41
C GLU A 31 7.66 -6.83 -10.97
N SER A 32 8.64 -6.99 -10.08
CA SER A 32 8.40 -7.34 -8.67
C SER A 32 7.73 -6.19 -7.93
N GLN A 33 8.23 -4.96 -8.12
CA GLN A 33 7.64 -3.75 -7.57
C GLN A 33 6.18 -3.56 -8.04
N MET A 34 5.91 -3.78 -9.32
CA MET A 34 4.56 -3.69 -9.87
C MET A 34 3.62 -4.78 -9.33
N ARG A 35 4.08 -6.04 -9.27
CA ARG A 35 3.29 -7.14 -8.69
C ARG A 35 2.95 -6.91 -7.23
N ASN A 36 3.93 -6.49 -6.43
CA ASN A 36 3.73 -6.18 -5.01
C ASN A 36 2.72 -5.05 -4.81
N SER A 37 2.76 -4.04 -5.68
CA SER A 37 1.84 -2.90 -5.62
C SER A 37 0.42 -3.32 -5.99
N LEU A 38 0.25 -4.15 -7.02
CA LEU A 38 -1.06 -4.69 -7.41
C LEU A 38 -1.67 -5.56 -6.30
N GLU A 39 -0.88 -6.46 -5.70
CA GLU A 39 -1.31 -7.28 -4.57
C GLU A 39 -1.78 -6.38 -3.42
N TYR A 40 -1.00 -5.35 -3.10
CA TYR A 40 -1.30 -4.42 -2.03
C TYR A 40 -2.58 -3.60 -2.28
N MET A 41 -2.74 -3.02 -3.47
CA MET A 41 -3.96 -2.27 -3.82
C MET A 41 -5.20 -3.16 -3.73
N THR A 42 -5.11 -4.39 -4.24
CA THR A 42 -6.20 -5.38 -4.17
C THR A 42 -6.55 -5.70 -2.72
N ARG A 43 -5.53 -5.83 -1.86
CA ARG A 43 -5.71 -6.09 -0.43
C ARG A 43 -6.39 -4.93 0.28
N CYS A 44 -6.06 -3.68 -0.04
CA CYS A 44 -6.72 -2.51 0.54
C CYS A 44 -8.20 -2.47 0.22
N VAL A 45 -8.55 -2.73 -1.04
CA VAL A 45 -9.95 -2.80 -1.46
C VAL A 45 -10.67 -3.89 -0.67
N ARG A 46 -10.09 -5.09 -0.57
CA ARG A 46 -10.66 -6.20 0.18
C ARG A 46 -10.84 -5.87 1.66
N ASP A 47 -9.82 -5.31 2.30
CA ASP A 47 -9.82 -5.01 3.73
C ASP A 47 -10.84 -3.90 4.06
N LEU A 48 -10.91 -2.85 3.24
CA LEU A 48 -11.91 -1.78 3.39
C LEU A 48 -13.33 -2.30 3.16
N VAL A 49 -13.55 -3.15 2.14
CA VAL A 49 -14.86 -3.77 1.90
C VAL A 49 -15.27 -4.63 3.08
N ASN A 50 -14.37 -5.46 3.61
CA ASN A 50 -14.67 -6.34 4.75
C ASN A 50 -15.08 -5.55 6.00
N VAL A 51 -14.40 -4.43 6.28
CA VAL A 51 -14.78 -3.52 7.36
C VAL A 51 -16.16 -2.90 7.10
N TYR A 52 -16.44 -2.49 5.85
CA TYR A 52 -17.71 -1.89 5.50
C TYR A 52 -18.90 -2.86 5.56
N VAL A 53 -18.68 -4.13 5.21
CA VAL A 53 -19.70 -5.19 5.25
C VAL A 53 -19.75 -5.95 6.58
N ASP A 54 -19.01 -5.48 7.60
CA ASP A 54 -19.00 -6.03 8.96
C ASP A 54 -18.64 -7.53 9.01
N THR A 55 -17.74 -7.98 8.13
CA THR A 55 -17.31 -9.40 8.06
C THR A 55 -16.10 -9.72 8.92
N ILE A 56 -15.63 -8.76 9.73
CA ILE A 56 -14.44 -8.88 10.56
C ILE A 56 -14.79 -8.45 11.99
N GLU A 57 -14.48 -9.27 12.99
CA GLU A 57 -14.79 -8.95 14.40
C GLU A 57 -13.95 -7.79 14.97
N ASP A 58 -12.69 -7.65 14.52
CA ASP A 58 -11.81 -6.54 14.92
C ASP A 58 -11.39 -5.69 13.70
N HIS A 59 -12.24 -4.72 13.37
CA HIS A 59 -11.99 -3.77 12.29
C HIS A 59 -10.74 -2.92 12.52
N GLU A 60 -10.46 -2.55 13.77
CA GLU A 60 -9.36 -1.64 14.10
C GLU A 60 -8.00 -2.33 13.92
N GLU A 61 -7.84 -3.55 14.44
CA GLU A 61 -6.64 -4.36 14.25
C GLU A 61 -6.41 -4.66 12.76
N HIS A 62 -7.47 -5.04 12.05
CA HIS A 62 -7.38 -5.35 10.62
C HIS A 62 -6.89 -4.15 9.82
N LEU A 63 -7.47 -2.96 10.05
CA LEU A 63 -7.05 -1.73 9.38
C LEU A 63 -5.62 -1.31 9.74
N LYS A 64 -5.17 -1.49 10.99
CA LYS A 64 -3.77 -1.24 11.39
C LYS A 64 -2.79 -2.12 10.62
N HIS A 65 -3.14 -3.40 10.42
CA HIS A 65 -2.35 -4.30 9.60
C HIS A 65 -2.33 -3.88 8.13
N THR A 66 -3.47 -3.43 7.58
CA THR A 66 -3.53 -2.88 6.22
C THR A 66 -2.63 -1.66 6.08
N VAL A 67 -2.71 -0.69 7.00
CA VAL A 67 -1.83 0.51 7.02
C VAL A 67 -0.36 0.15 7.14
N SER A 68 0.00 -0.89 7.91
CA SER A 68 1.39 -1.30 8.04
C SER A 68 1.93 -1.85 6.72
N LYS A 69 1.15 -2.69 6.03
CA LYS A 69 1.50 -3.23 4.70
C LYS A 69 1.54 -2.13 3.63
N ALA A 70 0.66 -1.13 3.77
CA ALA A 70 0.62 0.07 2.95
C ALA A 70 1.93 0.81 2.88
N LYS A 71 2.45 1.12 4.07
CA LYS A 71 3.69 1.85 4.20
C LYS A 71 4.86 1.06 3.62
N VAL A 72 4.87 -0.26 3.76
CA VAL A 72 5.91 -1.11 3.15
C VAL A 72 5.87 -1.02 1.62
N SER A 73 4.69 -1.16 1.00
CA SER A 73 4.57 -1.05 -0.46
C SER A 73 4.96 0.35 -0.96
N LEU A 74 4.49 1.40 -0.29
CA LEU A 74 4.84 2.78 -0.61
C LEU A 74 6.37 3.00 -0.50
N ASN A 75 7.01 2.47 0.53
CA ASN A 75 8.46 2.58 0.72
C ASN A 75 9.22 1.88 -0.40
N ILE A 76 8.84 0.66 -0.78
CA ILE A 76 9.46 -0.09 -1.89
C ILE A 76 9.38 0.72 -3.19
N LEU A 77 8.22 1.32 -3.46
CA LEU A 77 8.03 2.16 -4.62
C LEU A 77 8.77 3.49 -4.53
N SER A 78 8.98 4.04 -3.33
CA SER A 78 9.65 5.32 -3.12
C SER A 78 11.18 5.23 -3.23
N LEU A 79 11.76 4.03 -3.13
CA LEU A 79 13.20 3.83 -3.27
C LEU A 79 13.68 4.17 -4.70
N PRO A 80 14.87 4.79 -4.85
CA PRO A 80 15.48 5.01 -6.16
C PRO A 80 15.86 3.67 -6.80
N THR A 81 15.49 3.49 -8.06
CA THR A 81 15.80 2.32 -8.91
C THR A 81 17.29 1.97 -9.00
N HIS A 82 18.19 2.90 -8.70
CA HIS A 82 19.65 2.69 -8.77
C HIS A 82 20.33 2.20 -7.49
N SER A 83 19.60 1.91 -6.41
CA SER A 83 20.23 1.59 -5.11
C SER A 83 20.75 0.15 -4.95
N PHE A 84 20.53 -0.75 -5.93
CA PHE A 84 20.99 -2.15 -5.86
C PHE A 84 22.23 -2.49 -6.72
N SER A 85 22.77 -1.58 -7.53
CA SER A 85 23.90 -1.88 -8.45
C SER A 85 25.30 -1.51 -7.93
N ARG A 86 25.48 -1.21 -6.64
CA ARG A 86 26.82 -0.90 -6.07
C ARG A 86 27.18 -1.77 -4.87
N LYS A 87 27.27 -3.09 -5.06
CA LYS A 87 28.07 -3.99 -4.20
C LYS A 87 28.49 -5.26 -4.96
N MET A 88 29.17 -5.12 -6.09
CA MET A 88 30.04 -6.18 -6.65
C MET A 88 31.09 -5.54 -7.56
N GLU A 89 32.04 -4.82 -6.97
CA GLU A 89 33.38 -4.58 -7.50
C GLU A 89 34.38 -4.74 -6.34
#